data_AF-A0A539DY14-F1
#
_entry.id   AF-A0A539DY14-F1
#
_cell.length_a   1.000
_cell.length_b   1.000
_cell.length_c   1.000
_cell.angle_alpha   90.00
_cell.angle_beta   90.00
_cell.angle_gamma   90.00
#
_symmetry.space_group_name_H-M   'P 1'
#
loop_
_entity.id
_entity.type
_entity.pdbx_description
1 polymer ?
#
loop_
_entity_poly.entity_id
_entity_poly.type
_entity_poly.pdbx_seq_one_letter_code
_entity_poly.pdbx_strand_id
1 'polypeptide(L)'
;MNDQAVDALALAGCEEVWLGAESGSQRILDAMGKGITVDQIWSARRRLGERGIRACFFIQFGYPGETWDDIEQTVGLVAELLPDNIGVSVSYP
;
A
#
# COMPACT_ATOMS: atom_id res chain seq x y z
N MET A 1 1.72 6.50 -8.28
CA MET A 1 2.59 7.68 -8.04
C MET A 1 3.78 7.65 -8.99
N ASN A 2 4.02 8.71 -9.77
CA ASN A 2 5.11 8.79 -10.76
C ASN A 2 6.34 9.51 -10.19
N ASP A 3 7.48 9.44 -10.88
CA ASP A 3 8.75 9.98 -10.40
C ASP A 3 8.70 11.49 -10.14
N GLN A 4 8.05 12.26 -11.03
CA GLN A 4 7.89 13.71 -10.86
C GLN A 4 7.18 14.07 -9.54
N ALA A 5 6.13 13.33 -9.17
CA ALA A 5 5.43 13.57 -7.91
C ALA A 5 6.32 13.26 -6.71
N VAL A 6 7.12 12.19 -6.75
CA VAL A 6 8.00 11.83 -5.64
C VAL A 6 9.18 12.80 -5.53
N ASP A 7 9.72 13.29 -6.66
CA ASP A 7 10.76 14.33 -6.68
C ASP A 7 10.25 15.63 -6.03
N ALA A 8 9.01 16.01 -6.31
CA ALA A 8 8.39 17.18 -5.69
C ALA A 8 8.21 17.00 -4.18
N LEU A 9 7.82 15.81 -3.71
CA LEU A 9 7.73 15.49 -2.28
C LEU A 9 9.10 15.56 -1.60
N ALA A 10 10.13 15.00 -2.24
CA ALA A 10 11.50 15.05 -1.72
C ALA A 10 11.99 16.49 -1.61
N LEU A 11 11.76 17.32 -2.64
CA LEU A 11 12.11 18.74 -2.63
C LEU A 11 11.37 19.53 -1.53
N ALA A 12 10.13 19.15 -1.24
CA ALA A 12 9.33 19.75 -0.17
C ALA A 12 9.77 19.32 1.25
N GLY A 13 10.74 18.40 1.38
CA GLY A 13 11.19 17.86 2.67
C GLY A 13 10.20 16.88 3.29
N CYS A 14 9.41 16.18 2.48
CA CYS A 14 8.48 15.16 2.96
C CYS A 14 9.24 13.97 3.56
N GLU A 15 8.99 13.68 4.83
CA GLU A 15 9.66 12.58 5.54
C GLU A 15 8.95 11.23 5.35
N GLU A 16 7.62 11.22 5.25
CA GLU A 16 6.81 10.01 5.21
C GLU A 16 5.55 10.17 4.35
N VAL A 17 5.21 9.12 3.62
CA VAL A 17 3.98 9.02 2.83
C VAL A 17 3.20 7.77 3.24
N TRP A 18 1.91 7.96 3.50
CA TRP A 18 0.96 6.88 3.75
C TRP A 18 0.24 6.48 2.47
N LEU A 19 0.48 5.26 2.03
CA LEU A 19 -0.12 4.65 0.85
C LEU A 19 -1.33 3.82 1.27
N GLY A 20 -2.47 4.06 0.60
CA GLY A 20 -3.64 3.18 0.68
C GLY A 20 -3.38 1.88 -0.08
N ALA A 21 -2.55 1.00 0.49
CA ALA A 21 -2.25 -0.32 -0.07
C ALA A 21 -3.45 -1.27 0.09
N GLU A 22 -4.12 -1.20 1.24
CA GLU A 22 -5.34 -1.89 1.67
C GLU A 22 -5.30 -3.43 1.66
N SER A 23 -4.92 -4.05 0.54
CA SER A 23 -4.86 -5.49 0.36
C SER A 23 -3.76 -5.87 -0.62
N GLY A 24 -3.15 -7.04 -0.41
CA GLY A 24 -2.26 -7.68 -1.39
C GLY A 24 -3.00 -8.46 -2.46
N SER A 25 -4.32 -8.64 -2.34
CA SER A 25 -5.15 -9.30 -3.35
C SER A 25 -5.73 -8.30 -4.33
N GLN A 26 -5.38 -8.43 -5.61
CA GLN A 26 -5.95 -7.59 -6.67
C GLN A 26 -7.48 -7.69 -6.69
N ARG A 27 -8.02 -8.88 -6.45
CA ARG A 27 -9.47 -9.13 -6.43
C ARG A 27 -10.17 -8.29 -5.35
N ILE A 28 -9.56 -8.14 -4.18
CA ILE A 28 -10.10 -7.33 -3.08
C ILE A 28 -9.95 -5.84 -3.38
N LEU A 29 -8.82 -5.41 -3.94
CA LEU A 29 -8.65 -4.02 -4.40
C LEU A 29 -9.71 -3.64 -5.45
N ASP A 30 -10.01 -4.54 -6.37
CA ASP A 30 -11.05 -4.37 -7.39
C ASP A 30 -12.44 -4.30 -6.74
N ALA A 31 -12.73 -5.18 -5.77
CA ALA A 31 -14.00 -5.19 -5.02
C ALA A 31 -14.20 -3.93 -4.16
N MET A 32 -13.12 -3.28 -3.72
CA MET A 32 -13.14 -1.97 -3.05
C MET A 32 -13.30 -0.79 -4.02
N GLY A 33 -13.17 -1.01 -5.33
CA GLY A 33 -13.17 0.06 -6.32
C GLY A 33 -11.96 1.00 -6.21
N LYS A 34 -10.83 0.52 -5.67
CA LYS A 34 -9.63 1.35 -5.44
C LYS A 34 -8.99 1.87 -6.73
N GLY A 35 -9.15 1.13 -7.84
CA GLY A 35 -8.60 1.52 -9.14
C GLY A 35 -7.07 1.54 -9.20
N ILE A 36 -6.41 0.78 -8.31
CA ILE A 36 -4.96 0.60 -8.30
C ILE A 36 -4.61 -0.87 -8.45
N THR A 37 -3.37 -1.15 -8.87
CA THR A 37 -2.84 -2.50 -8.93
C THR A 37 -1.81 -2.78 -7.84
N VAL A 38 -1.63 -4.05 -7.49
CA VAL A 38 -0.57 -4.48 -6.56
C VAL A 38 0.80 -3.97 -7.05
N ASP A 39 1.12 -4.10 -8.34
CA ASP A 39 2.37 -3.59 -8.93
C ASP A 39 2.58 -2.07 -8.76
N GLN A 40 1.49 -1.30 -8.70
CA GLN A 40 1.58 0.14 -8.43
C GLN A 40 1.99 0.41 -6.98
N ILE A 41 1.58 -0.43 -6.03
CA ILE A 41 2.01 -0.36 -4.62
C ILE A 41 3.52 -0.63 -4.54
N TRP A 42 4.00 -1.69 -5.20
CA TRP A 42 5.43 -2.00 -5.33
C TRP A 42 6.22 -0.83 -5.91
N SER A 43 5.75 -0.29 -7.04
CA SER A 43 6.39 0.82 -7.72
C SER A 43 6.43 2.08 -6.85
N ALA A 44 5.36 2.36 -6.11
CA ALA A 44 5.29 3.50 -5.20
C ALA A 44 6.27 3.34 -4.02
N ARG A 45 6.29 2.16 -3.38
CA ARG A 45 7.21 1.84 -2.29
C ARG A 45 8.67 1.99 -2.71
N ARG A 46 9.03 1.47 -3.88
CA ARG A 46 10.39 1.58 -4.43
C ARG A 46 10.77 3.05 -4.68
N ARG A 47 9.93 3.80 -5.41
CA ARG A 47 10.20 5.20 -5.78
C ARG A 47 10.38 6.12 -4.58
N LEU A 48 9.58 5.92 -3.52
CA LEU A 48 9.71 6.65 -2.26
C LEU A 48 11.04 6.34 -1.58
N GLY A 49 11.37 5.05 -1.45
CA GLY A 49 12.62 4.60 -0.83
C GLY A 49 13.88 5.12 -1.54
N GLU A 50 13.86 5.18 -2.87
CA GLU A 50 14.97 5.72 -3.68
C GLU A 50 15.26 7.21 -3.39
N ARG A 51 14.30 7.94 -2.81
CA ARG A 51 14.44 9.35 -2.44
C ARG A 51 14.54 9.55 -0.93
N GLY A 52 14.71 8.47 -0.17
CA GLY A 52 14.80 8.51 1.29
C GLY A 52 13.49 8.88 2.00
N ILE A 53 12.35 8.77 1.31
CA ILE A 53 11.03 9.03 1.90
C ILE A 53 10.50 7.72 2.47
N ARG A 54 10.05 7.74 3.73
CA ARG A 54 9.44 6.59 4.39
C ARG A 54 8.11 6.26 3.74
N ALA A 55 7.87 4.97 3.48
CA ALA A 55 6.65 4.49 2.86
C ALA A 55 5.87 3.64 3.87
N CYS A 56 4.71 4.13 4.29
CA CYS A 56 3.83 3.48 5.25
C CYS A 56 2.56 3.00 4.57
N PHE A 57 1.99 1.89 5.03
CA PHE A 57 0.80 1.30 4.40
C PHE A 57 -0.41 1.38 5.32
N PHE A 58 -1.55 1.75 4.75
CA PHE A 58 -2.84 1.36 5.31
C PHE A 58 -3.21 -0.03 4.79
N ILE A 59 -3.65 -0.92 5.69
CA ILE A 59 -4.09 -2.29 5.42
C ILE A 59 -5.49 -2.47 6.02
N GLN A 60 -6.38 -3.09 5.26
CA GLN A 60 -7.78 -3.28 5.61
C GLN A 60 -8.10 -4.78 5.57
N PHE A 61 -8.50 -5.33 6.72
CA PHE A 61 -8.99 -6.72 6.81
C PHE A 61 -10.50 -6.76 7.04
N GLY A 62 -11.12 -7.89 6.72
CA GLY A 62 -12.54 -8.15 6.92
C GLY A 62 -13.45 -7.57 5.84
N TYR A 63 -12.92 -7.25 4.65
CA TYR A 63 -13.76 -6.72 3.57
C TYR A 63 -14.79 -7.77 3.10
N PRO A 64 -16.02 -7.40 2.72
CA PRO A 64 -17.00 -8.37 2.23
C PRO A 64 -16.46 -9.24 1.09
N GLY A 65 -16.44 -10.55 1.32
CA GLY A 65 -15.93 -11.54 0.36
C GLY A 65 -14.41 -11.73 0.38
N GLU A 66 -13.68 -11.16 1.35
CA GLU A 66 -12.29 -11.48 1.63
C GLU A 66 -12.15 -12.91 2.17
N THR A 67 -11.22 -13.67 1.59
CA THR A 67 -10.92 -15.04 1.99
C THR A 67 -9.54 -15.11 2.65
N TRP A 68 -9.23 -16.27 3.24
CA TRP A 68 -7.92 -16.50 3.84
C TRP A 68 -6.77 -16.32 2.84
N ASP A 69 -6.93 -16.80 1.60
CA ASP A 69 -5.91 -16.65 0.55
C ASP A 69 -5.62 -15.18 0.21
N ASP A 70 -6.61 -14.29 0.34
CA ASP A 70 -6.41 -12.84 0.12
C ASP A 70 -5.69 -12.19 1.30
N ILE A 71 -5.98 -12.66 2.51
CA ILE A 71 -5.28 -12.23 3.73
C ILE A 71 -3.80 -12.65 3.62
N GLU A 72 -3.52 -13.89 3.20
CA GLU A 72 -2.15 -14.38 3.00
C GLU A 72 -1.40 -13.55 1.94
N GLN A 73 -2.05 -13.18 0.82
CA GLN A 73 -1.46 -12.27 -0.16
C GLN A 73 -1.14 -10.89 0.44
N THR A 74 -2.00 -10.39 1.31
CA THR A 74 -1.80 -9.10 2.01
C THR A 74 -0.63 -9.17 2.99
N VAL A 75 -0.52 -10.26 3.75
CA VAL A 75 0.62 -10.51 4.63
C VAL A 75 1.91 -10.65 3.82
N GLY A 76 1.87 -11.38 2.70
CA GLY A 76 2.99 -11.52 1.77
C GLY A 76 3.47 -10.17 1.23
N LEU A 77 2.54 -9.32 0.77
CA LEU A 77 2.86 -7.97 0.30
C LEU A 77 3.62 -7.17 1.38
N VAL A 78 3.14 -7.17 2.62
CA VAL A 78 3.78 -6.43 3.72
C VAL A 78 5.16 -7.03 4.04
N ALA A 79 5.28 -8.35 4.08
CA ALA A 79 6.54 -9.04 4.37
C ALA A 79 7.60 -8.79 3.28
N GLU A 80 7.19 -8.72 2.01
CA GLU A 80 8.10 -8.48 0.89
C GLU A 80 8.48 -7.01 0.74
N LEU A 81 7.53 -6.08 0.92
CA LEU A 81 7.77 -4.66 0.71
C LEU A 81 8.33 -3.92 1.92
N LEU A 82 8.29 -4.54 3.11
CA LEU A 82 8.82 -3.99 4.37
C LEU A 82 8.51 -2.48 4.51
N PRO A 83 7.22 -2.11 4.60
CA PRO A 83 6.85 -0.72 4.82
C PRO A 83 7.39 -0.24 6.16
N ASP A 84 7.69 1.06 6.23
CA ASP A 84 8.29 1.70 7.39
C ASP A 84 7.33 1.79 8.60
N ASN A 85 6.03 1.68 8.34
CA ASN A 85 4.96 1.57 9.32
C ASN A 85 3.71 0.96 8.65
N ILE A 86 2.82 0.37 9.46
CA ILE A 86 1.52 -0.11 9.01
C ILE A 86 0.40 0.37 9.94
N GLY A 87 -0.70 0.81 9.33
CA GLY A 87 -1.96 1.06 10.01
C GLY A 87 -2.95 -0.01 9.57
N VAL A 88 -3.47 -0.80 10.52
CA VAL A 88 -4.38 -1.90 10.24
C VAL A 88 -5.79 -1.54 10.72
N SER A 89 -6.77 -1.63 9.84
CA SER A 89 -8.19 -1.50 10.16
C SER A 89 -8.93 -2.81 9.89
N VAL A 90 -9.99 -3.04 10.65
CA VAL A 90 -10.89 -4.19 10.48
C VAL A 90 -12.28 -3.67 10.16
N SER A 91 -12.85 -4.13 9.05
CA SER A 91 -14.18 -3.75 8.60
C SER A 91 -15.23 -4.43 9.46
N TYR A 92 -16.26 -3.68 9.82
CA TYR A 92 -17.41 -4.16 10.57
C TYR A 92 -18.69 -3.53 9.99
N PRO A 93 -19.80 -4.27 9.89
CA PRO A 93 -21.08 -3.76 9.35
C PRO A 93 -21.77 -2.71 10.22
#